data_AF-A0A7C3QPL6-F1
#
_entry.id   AF-A0A7C3QPL6-F1
#
_cell.length_a   1.000
_cell.length_b   1.000
_cell.length_c   1.000
_cell.angle_alpha   90.00
_cell.angle_beta   90.00
_cell.angle_gamma   90.00
#
_symmetry.space_group_name_H-M   'P 1'
#
loop_
_entity.id
_entity.type
_entity.pdbx_description
1 polymer ?
#
loop_
_entity_poly.entity_id
_entity_poly.type
_entity_poly.pdbx_seq_one_letter_code
_entity_poly.pdbx_strand_id
1 'polypeptide(L)' 'MGKLTEGDIQARANGQSYDRGRRYYENGYVLEATRRGNVVTAEVEGSQYEPYQVEVILKEDGGIARAYCD' A
#
# COMPACT_ATOMS: atom_id res chain seq x y z
N MET A 1 16.12 11.56 4.87
CA MET A 1 15.13 10.46 4.91
C MET A 1 13.74 11.09 4.96
N GLY A 2 13.07 11.21 3.81
CA GLY A 2 11.69 11.73 3.80
C GLY A 2 10.74 10.71 4.43
N LYS A 3 9.73 11.19 5.16
CA LYS A 3 8.67 10.33 5.69
C LYS A 3 7.57 10.24 4.64
N LEU A 4 7.13 9.03 4.31
CA LEU A 4 5.90 8.83 3.54
C LEU A 4 4.73 9.43 4.32
N THR A 5 3.94 10.28 3.68
CA THR A 5 2.74 10.89 4.25
C THR A 5 1.47 10.34 3.59
N GLU A 6 0.32 10.52 4.23
CA GLU A 6 -0.97 10.22 3.60
C GLU A 6 -1.20 11.04 2.32
N GLY A 7 -0.67 12.27 2.27
CA GLY A 7 -0.73 13.12 1.08
C GLY A 7 -0.01 12.51 -0.12
N ASP A 8 1.11 11.82 0.10
CA ASP A 8 1.85 11.12 -0.96
C ASP A 8 1.06 9.94 -1.52
N ILE A 9 0.29 9.26 -0.66
CA ILE A 9 -0.59 8.15 -1.05
C ILE A 9 -1.78 8.69 -1.85
N GLN A 10 -2.44 9.75 -1.35
CA GLN A 10 -3.56 10.40 -2.02
C GLN A 10 -3.18 10.99 -3.39
N ALA A 11 -1.98 11.53 -3.54
CA ALA A 11 -1.51 12.07 -4.81
C ALA A 11 -1.32 11.02 -5.91
N ARG A 12 -1.18 9.73 -5.53
CA ARG A 12 -0.98 8.61 -6.47
C ARG A 12 -2.19 7.69 -6.61
N ALA A 13 -3.11 7.74 -5.67
CA ALA A 13 -4.39 7.06 -5.75
C ALA A 13 -5.44 8.00 -6.36
N ASN A 14 -6.29 7.48 -7.25
CA ASN A 14 -7.55 8.18 -7.51
C ASN A 14 -8.49 8.00 -6.29
N GLY A 15 -9.47 8.90 -6.11
CA GLY A 15 -10.35 8.90 -4.93
C GLY A 15 -11.01 7.54 -4.67
N GLN A 16 -11.46 6.85 -5.72
CA GLN A 16 -12.07 5.53 -5.60
C GLN A 16 -11.10 4.47 -5.07
N SER A 17 -9.86 4.45 -5.58
CA SER A 17 -8.83 3.52 -5.13
C SER A 17 -8.35 3.80 -3.71
N TYR A 18 -8.29 5.08 -3.32
CA TYR A 18 -7.94 5.49 -1.96
C TYR A 18 -9.00 5.04 -0.95
N ASP A 19 -10.28 5.31 -1.23
CA ASP A 19 -11.39 4.90 -0.37
C ASP A 19 -11.49 3.38 -0.26
N ARG A 20 -11.27 2.66 -1.36
CA ARG A 20 -11.21 1.20 -1.34
C ARG A 20 -10.07 0.69 -0.46
N GLY A 21 -8.85 1.22 -0.63
CA GLY A 21 -7.70 0.85 0.20
C GLY A 21 -7.96 1.11 1.68
N ARG A 22 -8.57 2.24 2.02
CA ARG A 22 -8.94 2.56 3.41
C ARG A 22 -9.93 1.55 3.98
N ARG A 23 -10.97 1.19 3.24
CA ARG A 23 -11.93 0.15 3.66
C ARG A 23 -11.27 -1.20 3.86
N TYR A 24 -10.28 -1.56 3.03
CA TYR A 24 -9.56 -2.83 3.18
C TYR A 24 -8.79 -2.85 4.51
N TYR A 25 -8.11 -1.76 4.83
CA TYR A 25 -7.43 -1.59 6.11
C TYR A 25 -8.40 -1.61 7.31
N GLU A 26 -9.48 -0.81 7.26
CA GLU A 26 -10.46 -0.69 8.34
C GLU A 26 -11.20 -1.99 8.65
N ASN A 27 -11.47 -2.81 7.63
CA ASN A 27 -12.15 -4.10 7.80
C ASN A 27 -11.19 -5.27 8.07
N GLY A 28 -9.89 -5.01 8.25
CA GLY A 28 -8.90 -6.05 8.58
C GLY A 28 -8.53 -6.96 7.41
N TYR A 29 -8.80 -6.55 6.17
CA TYR A 29 -8.40 -7.31 4.97
C TYR A 29 -6.91 -7.18 4.65
N VAL A 30 -6.20 -6.23 5.27
CA VAL A 30 -4.74 -6.17 5.25
C VAL A 30 -4.23 -7.02 6.40
N LEU A 31 -3.81 -8.25 6.10
CA LEU A 31 -3.46 -9.25 7.10
C LEU A 31 -2.13 -8.93 7.79
N GLU A 32 -1.11 -8.65 6.98
CA GLU A 32 0.22 -8.29 7.44
C GLU A 32 0.75 -7.16 6.56
N ALA A 33 1.36 -6.14 7.16
CA ALA A 33 2.07 -5.09 6.45
C ALA A 33 3.45 -4.87 7.10
N THR A 34 4.51 -5.15 6.34
CA THR A 34 5.88 -5.08 6.82
C THR A 34 6.70 -4.11 5.98
N ARG A 35 7.50 -3.26 6.63
CA ARG A 35 8.43 -2.35 5.96
C ARG A 35 9.88 -2.78 6.21
N ARG A 36 10.63 -3.00 5.13
CA ARG A 36 12.07 -3.28 5.13
C ARG A 36 12.80 -2.22 4.31
N GLY A 37 13.40 -1.24 5.00
CA GLY A 37 14.07 -0.12 4.36
C GLY A 37 13.11 0.71 3.50
N ASN A 38 13.30 0.65 2.20
CA ASN A 38 12.49 1.32 1.19
C ASN A 38 11.43 0.42 0.54
N VAL A 39 11.28 -0.84 0.96
CA VAL A 39 10.24 -1.73 0.44
C VAL A 39 9.17 -1.94 1.52
N VAL A 40 7.91 -1.81 1.12
CA VAL A 40 6.73 -2.14 1.93
C VAL A 40 6.04 -3.32 1.25
N THR A 41 5.85 -4.40 1.98
CA THR A 41 5.08 -5.56 1.52
C THR A 41 3.84 -5.71 2.37
N ALA A 42 2.73 -6.13 1.76
CA ALA A 42 1.52 -6.44 2.49
C ALA A 42 0.81 -7.66 1.90
N GLU A 43 0.23 -8.48 2.78
CA GLU A 43 -0.67 -9.55 2.40
C GLU A 43 -2.12 -9.07 2.55
N VAL A 44 -2.90 -9.18 1.47
CA VAL A 44 -4.23 -8.58 1.39
C VAL A 44 -5.26 -9.61 0.91
N GLU A 45 -6.38 -9.70 1.62
CA GLU A 45 -7.53 -10.54 1.27
C GLU A 45 -8.68 -9.72 0.65
N GLY A 46 -9.66 -10.42 0.06
CA GLY A 46 -10.96 -9.85 -0.26
C GLY A 46 -11.18 -9.38 -1.71
N SER A 47 -10.12 -9.19 -2.51
CA SER A 47 -10.27 -8.96 -3.96
C SER A 47 -9.96 -10.17 -4.83
N GLN A 48 -9.18 -11.12 -4.31
CA GLN A 48 -8.88 -12.40 -4.95
C GLN A 48 -9.40 -13.56 -4.10
N TYR A 49 -9.44 -14.77 -4.67
CA TYR A 49 -9.85 -15.98 -3.96
C TYR A 49 -8.85 -16.35 -2.85
N GLU A 50 -7.55 -16.17 -3.11
CA GLU A 50 -6.48 -16.29 -2.12
C GLU A 50 -5.93 -14.91 -1.75
N PRO A 51 -5.34 -14.74 -0.56
CA PRO A 51 -4.61 -13.53 -0.24
C PRO A 51 -3.53 -13.26 -1.28
N TYR A 52 -3.40 -12.01 -1.70
CA TYR A 52 -2.38 -11.59 -2.68
C TYR A 52 -1.37 -10.66 -2.03
N GLN A 53 -0.17 -10.63 -2.62
CA GLN A 53 0.93 -9.82 -2.15
C GLN A 53 0.93 -8.46 -2.85
N VAL A 54 1.03 -7.41 -2.05
CA VAL A 54 1.21 -6.03 -2.49
C VAL A 54 2.63 -5.60 -2.15
N GLU A 55 3.36 -5.10 -3.13
CA GLU A 55 4.70 -4.54 -2.94
C GLU A 55 4.72 -3.06 -3.35
N VAL A 56 5.29 -2.22 -2.49
CA VAL A 56 5.49 -0.80 -2.73
C VAL A 56 6.96 -0.45 -2.47
N ILE A 57 7.62 0.08 -3.50
CA ILE A 57 8.98 0.58 -3.41
C ILE A 57 8.92 2.10 -3.18
N LEU A 58 9.55 2.56 -2.11
CA LEU A 58 9.71 3.95 -1.73
C LEU A 58 11.03 4.51 -2.27
N LYS A 59 11.02 5.81 -2.55
CA LYS A 59 12.19 6.64 -2.84
C LYS A 59 12.83 7.12 -1.54
N GLU A 60 14.08 7.56 -1.64
CA GLU A 60 14.82 8.14 -0.49
C GLU A 60 14.17 9.45 0.03
N ASP A 61 13.46 10.15 -0.84
CA ASP A 61 12.70 11.37 -0.54
C ASP A 61 11.34 11.11 0.14
N GLY A 62 10.97 9.85 0.36
CA GLY A 62 9.72 9.44 1.00
C GLY A 62 8.55 9.22 0.04
N GLY A 63 8.70 9.51 -1.25
CA GLY A 63 7.68 9.24 -2.25
C GLY A 63 7.62 7.77 -2.69
N ILE A 64 6.57 7.39 -3.41
CA ILE A 64 6.45 6.05 -4.01
C ILE A 64 7.19 6.02 -5.36
N ALA A 65 8.09 5.06 -5.54
CA ALA A 65 8.78 4.76 -6.79
C ALA A 65 7.97 3.79 -7.66
N ARG A 66 7.45 2.71 -7.07
CA ARG A 66 6.70 1.65 -7.75
C ARG A 66 5.70 1.01 -6.81
N ALA A 67 4.58 0.54 -7.34
CA ALA A 67 3.64 -0.32 -6.64
C ALA A 67 3.26 -1.49 -7.56
N TYR A 68 3.12 -2.68 -7.00
CA TYR A 68 2.77 -3.91 -7.70
C TYR A 68 1.82 -4.76 -6.83
N CYS A 69 0.90 -5.44 -7.49
CA CYS A 69 0.05 -6.47 -6.89
C CYS A 69 0.18 -7.72 -7.77
N ASP A 70 0.33 -8.89 -7.14
CA ASP A 70 0.29 -10.18 -7.83
C ASP A 70 -1.15 -10.71 -7.97
#